data_AF-A0A3B9ZBA2-F1
#
_entry.id   AF-A0A3B9ZBA2-F1
#
_cell.length_a   1.000
_cell.length_b   1.000
_cell.length_c   1.000
_cell.angle_alpha   90.00
_cell.angle_beta   90.00
_cell.angle_gamma   90.00
#
_symmetry.space_group_name_H-M   'P 1'
#
loop_
_entity.id
_entity.type
_entity.pdbx_description
1 polymer ?
#
loop_
_entity_poly.entity_id
_entity_poly.type
_entity_poly.pdbx_seq_one_letter_code
_entity_poly.pdbx_strand_id
1 'polypeptide(L)' 'MRYNVGMYGGSFNPLHLGHVDCIIRAANMCKELYIVLSVGKNRGEIDYRVRYRWLYQ' A
#
# COMPACT_ATOMS: atom_id res chain seq x y z
N MET A 1 6.58 18.93 2.81
CA MET A 1 6.93 17.65 2.15
C MET A 1 8.43 17.64 1.86
N ARG A 2 9.15 16.58 2.26
CA ARG A 2 10.62 16.47 2.21
C ARG A 2 11.15 15.82 0.92
N TYR A 3 10.37 14.93 0.31
CA TYR A 3 10.75 14.15 -0.86
C TYR A 3 9.82 14.43 -2.05
N ASN A 4 10.30 14.21 -3.29
CA ASN A 4 9.45 14.40 -4.48
C ASN A 4 8.48 13.23 -4.63
N VAL A 5 8.99 12.01 -4.78
CA VAL A 5 8.21 10.78 -4.99
C VAL A 5 8.58 9.74 -3.93
N GLY A 6 7.58 9.06 -3.39
CA GLY A 6 7.73 7.91 -2.49
C GLY A 6 7.03 6.66 -3.02
N MET A 7 7.40 5.50 -2.47
CA MET A 7 6.74 4.23 -2.73
C MET A 7 6.53 3.46 -1.43
N TYR A 8 5.35 2.87 -1.25
CA TYR A 8 5.06 1.94 -0.15
C TYR A 8 4.43 0.67 -0.72
N GLY A 9 5.21 -0.41 -0.74
CA GLY A 9 4.81 -1.70 -1.30
C GLY A 9 4.44 -2.72 -0.22
N GLY A 10 3.44 -3.56 -0.50
CA GLY A 10 3.00 -4.61 0.41
C GLY A 10 2.08 -5.61 -0.25
N SER A 11 1.95 -6.80 0.34
CA SER A 11 0.90 -7.75 -0.07
C SER A 11 -0.47 -7.32 0.43
N PHE A 12 -0.54 -6.56 1.54
CA PHE A 12 -1.80 -6.09 2.14
C PHE A 12 -2.80 -7.24 2.35
N ASN A 13 -2.34 -8.32 2.99
CA ASN A 13 -3.06 -9.58 3.16
C ASN A 13 -3.30 -9.92 4.65
N PRO A 14 -4.25 -9.27 5.36
CA PRO A 14 -5.12 -8.19 4.91
C PRO A 14 -4.53 -6.78 5.15
N LEU A 15 -5.19 -5.75 4.62
CA LEU A 15 -4.93 -4.37 5.02
C LEU A 15 -5.35 -4.16 6.49
N HIS A 16 -4.58 -3.40 7.26
CA HIS A 16 -4.86 -3.10 8.67
C HIS A 16 -4.35 -1.71 9.06
N LEU A 17 -4.74 -1.20 10.23
CA LEU A 17 -4.45 0.18 10.66
C LEU A 17 -2.96 0.52 10.70
N GLY A 18 -2.08 -0.45 11.05
CA GLY A 18 -0.63 -0.24 10.97
C GLY A 18 -0.13 0.11 9.57
N HIS A 19 -0.69 -0.49 8.51
CA HIS A 19 -0.36 -0.12 7.14
C HIS A 19 -0.85 1.29 6.81
N VAL A 20 -2.07 1.63 7.24
CA VAL A 20 -2.68 2.95 7.02
C VAL A 20 -1.85 4.06 7.68
N ASP A 21 -1.40 3.85 8.92
CA ASP A 21 -0.52 4.79 9.63
C ASP A 21 0.81 4.98 8.87
N CYS A 22 1.45 3.91 8.40
CA CYS A 22 2.65 4.00 7.56
C CYS A 22 2.40 4.76 6.24
N ILE A 23 1.27 4.49 5.57
CA ILE A 23 0.88 5.18 4.33
C ILE A 23 0.69 6.68 4.57
N ILE A 24 -0.03 7.07 5.62
CA ILE A 24 -0.27 8.48 5.97
C ILE A 24 1.05 9.19 6.29
N ARG A 25 1.92 8.56 7.09
CA ARG A 25 3.25 9.12 7.39
C ARG A 25 4.08 9.32 6.13
N ALA A 26 4.14 8.31 5.27
CA ALA A 26 4.87 8.38 4.01
C ALA A 26 4.29 9.47 3.08
N ALA A 27 2.96 9.59 2.99
CA ALA A 27 2.28 10.58 2.16
C ALA A 27 2.58 12.01 2.62
N ASN A 28 2.73 12.25 3.93
CA ASN A 28 3.13 13.56 4.45
C ASN A 28 4.61 13.90 4.20
N MET A 29 5.44 12.89 3.90
CA MET A 29 6.86 13.07 3.65
C MET A 29 7.19 13.33 2.18
N CYS A 30 6.32 12.97 1.22
CA CYS A 30 6.54 13.12 -0.22
C CYS A 30 5.46 13.96 -0.92
N LYS A 31 5.72 14.45 -2.15
CA LYS A 31 4.69 15.13 -2.95
C LYS A 31 3.73 14.15 -3.61
N GLU A 32 4.24 12.98 -3.99
CA GLU A 32 3.48 11.89 -4.60
C GLU A 32 3.90 10.55 -3.97
N LEU A 33 2.92 9.74 -3.58
CA LEU A 33 3.15 8.42 -2.99
C LEU A 33 2.49 7.34 -3.86
N TYR A 34 3.29 6.40 -4.36
CA TYR A 34 2.79 5.21 -5.05
C TYR A 34 2.59 4.07 -4.05
N ILE A 35 1.36 3.57 -3.96
CA ILE A 35 1.06 2.34 -3.21
C ILE A 35 1.10 1.16 -4.16
N VAL A 36 1.97 0.19 -3.87
CA VAL A 36 2.18 -0.96 -4.75
C VAL A 36 1.60 -2.22 -4.11
N LEU A 37 0.55 -2.76 -4.71
CA LEU A 37 -0.01 -4.05 -4.33
C LEU A 37 0.81 -5.18 -4.93
N SER A 38 1.59 -5.88 -4.10
CA SER A 38 2.31 -7.07 -4.51
C SER A 38 1.35 -8.25 -4.68
N VAL A 39 1.45 -8.94 -5.83
CA VAL A 39 0.67 -10.13 -6.15
C VAL A 39 1.62 -11.29 -6.38
N GLY A 40 1.69 -12.21 -5.41
CA GLY A 40 2.52 -13.41 -5.52
C GLY A 40 1.76 -14.59 -6.13
N LYS A 41 2.47 -15.47 -6.84
CA LYS A 41 1.96 -16.80 -7.20
C LYS A 41 2.18 -17.74 -6.00
N ASN A 42 1.19 -18.58 -5.67
CA ASN A 42 1.28 -19.64 -4.65
C ASN A 42 1.51 -19.19 -3.18
N ARG A 43 1.02 -18.00 -2.79
CA ARG A 43 1.20 -17.47 -1.42
C ARG A 43 -0.01 -17.65 -0.49
N GLY A 44 -1.10 -18.27 -0.98
CA GLY A 44 -2.36 -18.36 -0.23
C GLY A 44 -2.93 -16.98 0.12
N GLU A 45 -2.68 -15.96 -0.71
CA GLU A 45 -3.16 -14.61 -0.50
C GLU A 45 -4.66 -14.50 -0.81
N ILE A 46 -5.34 -13.60 -0.11
CA ILE A 46 -6.67 -13.11 -0.50
C ILE A 46 -6.59 -12.63 -1.95
N ASP A 47 -7.66 -12.83 -2.72
CA ASP A 47 -7.72 -12.40 -4.12
C ASP A 47 -7.27 -10.94 -4.26
N TYR A 48 -6.34 -10.70 -5.19
CA TYR A 48 -5.73 -9.38 -5.34
C TYR A 48 -6.76 -8.29 -5.65
N ARG A 49 -7.89 -8.61 -6.28
CA ARG A 49 -8.96 -7.66 -6.56
C ARG A 49 -9.65 -7.19 -5.29
N VAL A 50 -9.79 -8.07 -4.29
CA VAL A 50 -10.34 -7.71 -2.98
C VAL A 50 -9.36 -6.78 -2.26
N ARG A 51 -8.07 -7.14 -2.25
CA ARG A 51 -7.02 -6.32 -1.62
C ARG A 51 -6.86 -4.96 -2.29
N TYR A 52 -6.93 -4.92 -3.62
CA TYR A 52 -6.91 -3.68 -4.40
C TYR A 52 -8.02 -2.72 -4.00
N ARG A 53 -9.25 -3.23 -3.77
CA ARG A 53 -10.39 -2.41 -3.34
C ARG A 53 -10.19 -1.73 -1.99
N TRP A 54 -9.33 -2.25 -1.12
CA TRP A 54 -9.01 -1.58 0.14
C TRP A 54 -8.05 -0.40 -0.02
N LEU A 55 -7.31 -0.35 -1.13
CA LEU A 55 -6.34 0.69 -1.46
C LEU A 55 -6.89 1.71 -2.46
N TYR A 56 -7.98 1.37 -3.15
CA TYR A 56 -8.60 2.18 -4.19
C TYR A 56 -9.43 3.31 -3.58
N GLN A 57 -9.19 4.53 -4.05
CA GLN A 57 -10.06 5.70 -3.88
C GLN A 57 -10.68 6.08 -5.22
#